data_AF-A0A527ZPA5-F1
#
_entry.id   AF-A0A527ZPA5-F1
#
_cell.length_a   1.000
_cell.length_b   1.000
_cell.length_c   1.000
_cell.angle_alpha   90.00
_cell.angle_beta   90.00
_cell.angle_gamma   90.00
#
_symmetry.space_group_name_H-M   'P 1'
#
loop_
_entity.id
_entity.type
_entity.pdbx_description
1 polymer ?
#
loop_
_entity_poly.entity_id
_entity_poly.type
_entity_poly.pdbx_seq_one_letter_code
_entity_poly.pdbx_strand_id
1 'polypeptide(L)' 'MKRFLNRLLPKSWRSDIVVIPVIRLHGTILPGGGQFRPSLSLASTAGPIEKAFSFDAPVVAISINSPGGSPVQ' A
#
# COMPACT_ATOMS: atom_id res chain seq x y z
N MET A 1 21.61 21.64 16.83
CA MET A 1 22.45 20.67 16.08
C MET A 1 21.70 19.87 15.01
N LYS A 2 20.49 19.31 15.27
CA LYS A 2 19.72 18.50 14.28
C LYS A 2 19.53 19.17 12.91
N ARG A 3 19.32 20.49 12.87
CA ARG A 3 19.09 21.27 11.64
C ARG A 3 20.30 21.36 10.70
N PHE A 4 21.53 21.27 11.21
CA PHE A 4 22.75 21.28 10.40
C PHE A 4 23.04 19.89 9.81
N LEU A 5 22.85 18.81 10.59
CA LEU A 5 23.03 17.44 10.09
C LEU A 5 21.97 17.06 9.04
N ASN A 6 20.72 17.50 9.19
CA ASN A 6 19.65 17.21 8.22
C ASN A 6 19.92 17.77 6.80
N ARG A 7 20.75 18.80 6.67
CA ARG A 7 21.12 19.39 5.37
C ARG A 7 22.12 18.54 4.61
N LEU A 8 22.91 17.72 5.30
CA LEU A 8 23.87 16.79 4.72
C LEU A 8 23.25 15.41 4.43
N LEU A 9 22.11 15.08 5.04
CA LEU A 9 21.41 13.82 4.82
C LEU A 9 20.61 13.83 3.50
N PRO A 10 20.62 12.71 2.73
CA PRO A 10 19.73 12.49 1.61
C PRO A 10 18.28 12.70 2.01
N LYS A 11 17.45 13.21 1.07
CA LYS A 11 16.05 13.54 1.35
C LYS A 11 15.30 12.37 2.00
N SER A 12 15.51 11.14 1.55
CA SER A 12 14.88 9.93 2.08
C SER A 12 15.24 9.57 3.54
N TRP A 13 16.32 10.12 4.10
CA TRP A 13 16.79 9.82 5.46
C TRP A 13 16.45 10.91 6.48
N ARG A 14 15.77 11.98 6.03
CA ARG A 14 15.35 13.04 6.92
C ARG A 14 14.08 12.60 7.65
N SER A 15 14.08 12.75 8.96
CA SER A 15 13.00 12.33 9.84
C SER A 15 11.77 13.25 9.80
N ASP A 16 11.77 14.30 8.98
CA ASP A 16 10.71 15.29 8.83
C ASP A 16 9.77 15.02 7.64
N ILE A 17 10.05 13.97 6.85
CA ILE A 17 9.24 13.65 5.67
C ILE A 17 8.08 12.73 6.06
N VAL A 18 6.87 13.22 5.82
CA VAL A 18 5.65 12.41 5.95
C VAL A 18 5.64 11.35 4.86
N VAL A 19 5.58 10.08 5.28
CA VAL A 19 5.44 8.93 4.38
C VAL A 19 3.97 8.53 4.33
N ILE A 20 3.42 8.38 3.13
CA ILE A 20 2.06 7.90 2.91
C ILE A 20 2.15 6.50 2.30
N PRO A 21 1.73 5.43 3.01
CA PRO A 21 1.67 4.10 2.44
C PRO A 21 0.64 4.04 1.30
N VAL A 22 1.01 3.37 0.20
CA VAL A 22 0.17 3.23 -0.99
C VAL A 22 -0.07 1.75 -1.27
N ILE A 23 -1.34 1.34 -1.31
CA ILE A 23 -1.76 0.00 -1.71
C ILE A 23 -2.19 0.04 -3.17
N ARG A 24 -1.67 -0.88 -4.00
CA ARG A 24 -2.06 -1.03 -5.40
C ARG A 24 -2.87 -2.30 -5.58
N LEU A 25 -4.16 -2.13 -5.85
CA LEU A 25 -5.09 -3.22 -6.12
C LEU A 25 -5.30 -3.32 -7.63
N HIS A 26 -4.94 -4.47 -8.21
CA HIS A 26 -5.04 -4.71 -9.64
C HIS A 26 -5.61 -6.09 -9.94
N GLY A 27 -6.57 -6.15 -10.86
CA GLY A 27 -7.18 -7.39 -11.33
C GLY A 27 -8.66 -7.53 -10.98
N THR A 28 -9.29 -8.59 -11.46
CA THR A 28 -10.70 -8.90 -11.21
C THR A 28 -10.92 -9.37 -9.77
N ILE A 29 -12.04 -9.00 -9.17
CA ILE A 29 -12.40 -9.39 -7.79
C ILE A 29 -13.05 -10.79 -7.81
N LEU A 30 -12.31 -11.82 -7.38
CA LEU A 30 -12.74 -13.22 -7.42
C LEU A 30 -12.12 -14.02 -6.25
N PRO A 31 -12.82 -15.04 -5.71
CA PRO A 31 -12.35 -15.84 -4.56
C PRO A 31 -11.04 -16.59 -4.80
N GLY A 32 -10.64 -16.75 -6.07
CA GLY A 32 -9.42 -17.43 -6.46
C GLY A 32 -8.82 -16.78 -7.70
N GLY A 33 -7.50 -16.92 -7.82
CA GLY A 33 -6.70 -16.49 -8.95
C GLY A 33 -5.72 -17.60 -9.34
N GLY A 34 -5.29 -17.61 -10.59
CA GLY A 34 -4.25 -18.53 -11.05
C GLY A 34 -2.89 -18.08 -10.52
N GLN A 35 -1.92 -18.99 -10.39
CA GLN A 35 -0.56 -18.68 -9.94
C GLN A 35 0.13 -17.56 -10.76
N PHE A 36 -0.23 -17.43 -12.04
CA PHE A 36 0.28 -16.40 -12.94
C PHE A 36 -0.73 -15.29 -13.26
N ARG A 37 -1.92 -15.34 -12.66
CA ARG A 37 -3.01 -14.38 -12.86
C ARG A 37 -3.66 -14.10 -11.51
N PRO A 38 -3.02 -13.26 -10.68
CA PRO A 38 -3.57 -12.91 -9.38
C PRO A 38 -4.92 -12.21 -9.56
N SER A 39 -5.91 -12.65 -8.79
CA SER A 39 -7.18 -11.97 -8.60
C SER A 39 -7.12 -11.13 -7.32
N LEU A 40 -8.03 -10.16 -7.20
CA LEU A 40 -8.30 -9.51 -5.93
C LEU A 40 -9.29 -10.37 -5.14
N SER A 41 -8.95 -10.70 -3.89
CA SER A 41 -9.83 -11.36 -2.93
C SER A 41 -9.60 -10.80 -1.54
N LEU A 42 -10.48 -11.14 -0.59
CA LEU A 42 -10.27 -10.81 0.83
C LEU A 42 -8.92 -11.33 1.33
N ALA A 43 -8.57 -12.57 0.98
CA ALA A 43 -7.33 -13.21 1.42
C ALA A 43 -6.08 -12.53 0.83
N SER A 44 -6.09 -12.17 -0.46
CA SER A 44 -4.95 -11.51 -1.09
C SER A 44 -4.73 -10.08 -0.59
N THR A 45 -5.81 -9.43 -0.13
CA THR A 45 -5.81 -8.00 0.20
C THR A 45 -5.57 -7.74 1.69
N ALA A 46 -5.88 -8.70 2.57
CA ALA A 46 -5.71 -8.58 4.02
C ALA A 46 -4.28 -8.19 4.43
N GLY A 47 -3.27 -8.96 4.00
CA GLY A 47 -1.87 -8.70 4.37
C GLY A 47 -1.34 -7.31 3.94
N PRO A 48 -1.54 -6.88 2.67
CA PRO A 48 -1.19 -5.53 2.23
C PRO A 48 -1.89 -4.42 3.01
N ILE A 49 -3.18 -4.60 3.36
CA ILE A 49 -3.94 -3.64 4.17
C ILE A 49 -3.34 -3.56 5.58
N GLU A 50 -3.20 -4.69 6.28
CA GLU A 50 -2.63 -4.73 7.64
C GLU A 50 -1.25 -4.08 7.68
N LYS A 51 -0.40 -4.40 6.70
CA LYS A 51 0.92 -3.80 6.57
C LYS A 51 0.83 -2.28 6.37
N ALA A 52 -0.08 -1.79 5.53
CA ALA A 52 -0.24 -0.36 5.31
C ALA A 52 -0.69 0.40 6.56
N PHE A 53 -1.61 -0.20 7.34
CA PHE A 53 -2.09 0.37 8.60
C PHE A 53 -1.09 0.26 9.76
N SER A 54 -0.05 -0.57 9.64
CA SER A 54 1.04 -0.62 10.62
C SER A 54 2.03 0.56 10.55
N PHE A 55 1.97 1.38 9.48
CA PHE A 55 2.81 2.57 9.37
C PHE A 55 2.24 3.71 10.20
N ASP A 56 3.10 4.44 10.92
CA ASP A 56 2.75 5.73 11.53
C ASP A 56 2.63 6.79 10.44
N ALA A 57 1.45 6.84 9.82
CA ALA A 57 1.13 7.70 8.70
C ALA A 57 -0.28 8.31 8.87
N PRO A 58 -0.50 9.54 8.39
CA PRO A 58 -1.79 10.22 8.57
C PRO A 58 -2.92 9.63 7.71
N VAL A 59 -2.57 8.91 6.63
CA VAL A 59 -3.52 8.33 5.68
C VAL A 59 -2.89 7.16 4.93
N VAL A 60 -3.72 6.25 4.44
CA VAL A 60 -3.36 5.19 3.49
C VAL A 60 -4.00 5.51 2.14
N ALA A 61 -3.20 5.55 1.07
CA ALA A 61 -3.71 5.74 -0.29
C ALA A 61 -3.97 4.38 -0.96
N ILE A 62 -5.11 4.26 -1.64
CA ILE A 62 -5.48 3.04 -2.36
C ILE A 62 -5.64 3.38 -3.84
N SER A 63 -4.86 2.71 -4.70
CA SER A 63 -4.96 2.78 -6.15
C SER A 63 -5.66 1.53 -6.66
N ILE A 64 -6.83 1.68 -7.27
CA ILE A 64 -7.65 0.57 -7.74
C ILE A 64 -7.65 0.56 -9.28
N ASN A 65 -7.26 -0.57 -9.86
CA ASN A 65 -7.45 -0.89 -11.27
C ASN A 65 -8.09 -2.27 -11.38
N SER A 66 -9.42 -2.29 -11.29
CA SER A 66 -10.20 -3.52 -11.35
C SER A 66 -11.39 -3.32 -12.30
N PRO A 67 -11.69 -4.29 -13.17
CA PRO A 67 -12.92 -4.29 -13.94
C PRO A 67 -14.17 -4.65 -13.09
N GLY A 68 -14.02 -4.85 -11.78
CA GLY A 68 -15.06 -5.32 -10.87
C GLY A 68 -14.97 -6.84 -10.63
N GLY A 69 -16.08 -7.44 -10.20
CA GLY A 69 -16.15 -8.88 -9.98
C GLY A 69 -17.25 -9.30 -9.00
N SER A 70 -16.96 -10.29 -8.18
CA SER A 70 -17.88 -10.88 -7.22
C SER A 70 -18.23 -9.88 -6.10
N PRO A 71 -19.52 -9.61 -5.82
CA PRO A 71 -19.93 -8.68 -4.76
C PRO A 71 -19.68 -9.19 -3.34
N VAL A 72 -19.44 -10.50 -3.17
CA VAL A 72 -19.19 -11.15 -1.87
C VAL A 72 -17.69 -11.28 -1.53
N GLN A 73 -16.82 -10.79 -2.41
CA GLN A 73 -15.35 -10.84 -2.29
C GLN A 73 -14.80 -9.44 -2.05
#